data_AF-A0A2P6FNZ5-F1
#
_entry.id   AF-A0A2P6FNZ5-F1
#
_cell.length_a   1.000
_cell.length_b   1.000
_cell.length_c   1.000
_cell.angle_alpha   90.00
_cell.angle_beta   90.00
_cell.angle_gamma   90.00
#
_symmetry.space_group_name_H-M   'P 1'
#
loop_
_entity.id
_entity.type
_entity.pdbx_description
1 polymer ?
#
loop_
_entity_poly.entity_id
_entity_poly.type
_entity_poly.pdbx_seq_one_letter_code
_entity_poly.pdbx_strand_id
1 'polypeptide(L)'
;MKSASDNIPALYFYVESWITGTQDLTPQQRGIYIQLLSHAQVRNGRGLPNDIVKLSRLCLLCNPDDLDNWEEQKKDLYFILKSKFILKKNEEGVDAYFNERQQKEYEIARKKKDQVLQANKKYNNKRAKNNDIVTTSSDSDSDNDIFNNIWNKLTYKRGSKKVAEANFWKIPEDIKSETIIKKYNELCSTVDDPKFVPHFATWINQARWEEELPVKNEDEYSGMRLIKDDDYKKWVSWVKRGRRHLSISDDMVLKMKNEGLITEEEYKAW
;
A
#
# COMPACT_ATOMS: atom_id res chain seq x y z
N MET A 1 15.38 -6.81 -15.35
CA MET A 1 14.05 -6.34 -14.86
C MET A 1 14.23 -4.94 -14.29
N LYS A 2 13.56 -3.92 -14.85
CA LYS A 2 13.53 -2.59 -14.23
C LYS A 2 12.73 -2.68 -12.93
N SER A 3 13.23 -2.13 -11.83
CA SER A 3 12.53 -2.19 -10.55
C SER A 3 11.26 -1.34 -10.62
N ALA A 4 10.22 -1.69 -9.86
CA ALA A 4 9.00 -0.87 -9.74
C ALA A 4 9.29 0.59 -9.29
N SER A 5 10.48 0.83 -8.72
CA SER A 5 10.98 2.17 -8.33
C SER A 5 11.61 2.99 -9.46
N ASP A 6 11.75 2.43 -10.66
CA ASP A 6 12.38 3.09 -11.81
C ASP A 6 11.36 3.77 -12.74
N ASN A 7 10.07 3.51 -12.57
CA ASN A 7 9.00 4.15 -13.32
C ASN A 7 8.41 5.25 -12.45
N ILE A 8 8.23 6.45 -13.02
CA ILE A 8 7.28 7.42 -12.46
C ILE A 8 5.94 7.08 -13.12
N PRO A 9 5.08 6.31 -12.44
CA PRO A 9 3.96 5.63 -13.10
C PRO A 9 2.86 6.62 -13.53
N ALA A 10 2.80 7.79 -12.89
CA ALA A 10 1.73 8.76 -13.10
C ALA A 10 2.25 9.99 -13.85
N LEU A 11 1.54 10.36 -14.92
CA LEU A 11 1.57 11.71 -15.47
C LEU A 11 0.59 12.57 -14.66
N TYR A 12 1.08 13.55 -13.92
CA TYR A 12 0.21 14.45 -13.15
C TYR A 12 -0.44 15.47 -14.09
N PHE A 13 -1.75 15.34 -14.27
CA PHE A 13 -2.52 16.19 -15.16
C PHE A 13 -3.27 17.28 -14.39
N TYR A 14 -2.73 18.50 -14.41
CA TYR A 14 -3.36 19.66 -13.78
C TYR A 14 -4.17 20.42 -14.82
N VAL A 15 -5.51 20.34 -14.70
CA VAL A 15 -6.45 20.87 -15.70
C VAL A 15 -6.23 22.35 -15.97
N GLU A 16 -6.09 23.17 -14.92
CA GLU A 16 -5.83 24.61 -15.06
C GLU A 16 -4.55 24.88 -15.85
N SER A 17 -3.43 24.25 -15.45
CA SER A 17 -2.16 24.42 -16.17
C SER A 17 -2.21 23.89 -17.61
N TRP A 18 -2.98 22.83 -17.84
CA TRP A 18 -3.18 22.26 -19.18
C TRP A 18 -3.92 23.25 -20.07
N ILE A 19 -5.07 23.76 -19.62
CA ILE A 19 -5.88 24.71 -20.39
C ILE A 19 -5.09 25.99 -20.67
N THR A 20 -4.48 26.60 -19.64
CA THR A 20 -3.71 27.83 -19.79
C THR A 20 -2.48 27.63 -20.68
N GLY A 21 -1.77 26.51 -20.55
CA GLY A 21 -0.56 26.21 -21.33
C GLY A 21 -0.81 25.74 -22.77
N THR A 22 -2.07 25.49 -23.14
CA THR A 22 -2.46 25.01 -24.48
C THR A 22 -3.54 25.89 -25.13
N GLN A 23 -3.85 27.05 -24.56
CA GLN A 23 -4.87 27.97 -25.08
C GLN A 23 -4.58 28.41 -26.52
N ASP A 24 -3.30 28.49 -26.89
CA ASP A 24 -2.78 28.84 -28.20
C ASP A 24 -2.88 27.72 -29.24
N LEU A 25 -3.17 26.49 -28.80
CA LEU A 25 -3.17 25.31 -29.66
C LEU A 25 -4.57 24.97 -30.17
N THR A 26 -4.65 24.54 -31.43
CA THR A 26 -5.86 23.93 -32.00
C THR A 26 -6.16 22.58 -31.33
N PRO A 27 -7.40 22.06 -31.40
CA PRO A 27 -7.73 20.74 -30.87
C PRO A 27 -6.82 19.61 -31.41
N GLN A 28 -6.48 19.66 -32.70
CA GLN A 28 -5.56 18.71 -33.35
C GLN A 28 -4.15 18.80 -32.73
N GLN A 29 -3.61 20.01 -32.62
CA GLN A 29 -2.31 20.27 -32.00
C GLN A 29 -2.28 19.84 -30.52
N ARG A 30 -3.36 20.04 -29.76
CA ARG A 30 -3.51 19.54 -28.38
C ARG A 30 -3.48 18.02 -28.33
N GLY A 31 -4.15 17.36 -29.28
CA GLY A 31 -4.14 15.91 -29.44
C GLY A 31 -2.74 15.35 -29.68
N ILE A 32 -2.01 15.94 -30.62
CA ILE A 32 -0.61 15.59 -30.89
C ILE A 32 0.24 15.81 -29.63
N TYR A 33 0.09 16.96 -28.97
CA TYR A 33 0.88 17.31 -27.79
C TYR A 33 0.67 16.33 -26.63
N ILE A 34 -0.57 15.98 -26.29
CA ILE A 34 -0.83 15.04 -25.18
C ILE A 34 -0.28 13.65 -25.49
N GLN A 35 -0.37 13.17 -26.73
CA GLN A 35 0.21 11.88 -27.12
C GLN A 35 1.73 11.88 -26.97
N LEU A 36 2.41 12.95 -27.41
CA LEU A 36 3.85 13.11 -27.22
C LEU A 36 4.23 13.14 -25.73
N LEU A 37 3.50 13.87 -24.89
CA LEU A 37 3.74 13.90 -23.44
C LEU A 37 3.59 12.52 -22.79
N SER A 38 2.56 11.75 -23.18
CA SER A 38 2.35 10.38 -22.71
C SER A 38 3.48 9.46 -23.13
N HIS A 39 3.95 9.56 -24.38
CA HIS A 39 5.10 8.79 -24.87
C HIS A 39 6.43 9.22 -24.23
N ALA A 40 6.58 10.49 -23.89
CA ALA A 40 7.73 10.98 -23.12
C ALA A 40 7.70 10.43 -21.69
N GLN A 41 6.50 10.33 -21.09
CA GLN A 41 6.33 9.88 -19.70
C GLN A 41 6.84 8.45 -19.49
N VAL A 42 6.49 7.55 -20.40
CA VAL A 42 6.89 6.12 -20.31
C VAL A 42 8.38 5.90 -20.56
N ARG A 43 9.10 6.93 -21.03
CA ARG A 43 10.56 6.89 -21.24
C ARG A 43 11.38 7.30 -20.02
N ASN A 44 10.75 7.54 -18.87
CA ASN A 44 11.40 7.83 -17.59
C ASN A 44 12.45 8.96 -17.68
N GLY A 45 12.08 10.06 -18.34
CA GLY A 45 12.93 11.25 -18.41
C GLY A 45 14.05 11.20 -19.45
N ARG A 46 14.14 10.15 -20.29
CA ARG A 46 15.11 10.06 -21.41
C ARG A 46 14.79 10.92 -22.63
N GLY A 47 13.60 11.52 -22.66
CA GLY A 47 13.13 12.33 -23.77
C GLY A 47 12.60 11.50 -24.94
N LEU A 48 11.94 12.18 -25.87
CA LEU A 48 11.46 11.60 -27.12
C LEU A 48 12.59 11.54 -28.15
N PRO A 49 12.62 10.54 -29.04
CA PRO A 49 13.66 10.42 -30.06
C PRO A 49 13.63 11.59 -31.02
N ASN A 50 14.80 12.06 -31.46
CA ASN A 50 14.94 13.00 -32.57
C ASN A 50 14.76 12.28 -33.93
N ASP A 51 13.60 11.63 -34.11
CA ASP A 51 13.24 10.91 -35.33
C ASP A 51 11.79 11.25 -35.67
N ILE A 52 11.61 12.18 -36.61
CA ILE A 52 10.30 12.67 -37.00
C ILE A 52 9.42 11.55 -37.55
N VAL A 53 9.97 10.60 -38.33
CA VAL A 53 9.18 9.50 -38.89
C VAL A 53 8.61 8.64 -37.77
N LYS A 54 9.42 8.35 -36.76
CA LYS A 54 8.99 7.61 -35.57
C LYS A 54 7.98 8.40 -34.76
N LEU A 55 8.17 9.71 -34.59
CA LEU A 55 7.21 10.56 -33.88
C LEU A 55 5.88 10.64 -34.62
N SER A 56 5.89 10.80 -35.94
CA SER A 56 4.68 10.82 -36.76
C SER A 56 3.87 9.53 -36.60
N ARG A 57 4.53 8.37 -36.57
CA ARG A 57 3.84 7.08 -36.32
C ARG A 57 3.22 6.97 -34.92
N LEU A 58 3.71 7.73 -33.95
CA LEU A 58 3.21 7.70 -32.59
C LEU A 58 2.00 8.62 -32.39
N CYS A 59 1.96 9.76 -33.09
CA CYS A 59 1.01 10.83 -32.78
C CYS A 59 0.03 11.22 -33.89
N LEU A 60 0.22 10.77 -35.13
CA LEU A 60 -0.68 11.11 -36.23
C LEU A 60 -1.80 10.08 -36.34
N LEU A 61 -3.04 10.58 -36.49
CA LEU A 61 -4.27 9.79 -36.47
C LEU A 61 -4.91 9.62 -37.85
N CYS A 62 -4.39 10.29 -38.88
CA CYS A 62 -4.93 10.20 -40.23
C CYS A 62 -4.50 8.92 -40.96
N ASN A 63 -5.39 8.46 -41.85
CA ASN A 63 -5.10 7.37 -42.77
C ASN A 63 -3.97 7.83 -43.72
N PRO A 64 -2.88 7.05 -43.92
CA PRO A 64 -1.79 7.44 -44.82
C PRO A 64 -2.20 7.76 -46.25
N ASP A 65 -3.38 7.30 -46.67
CA ASP A 65 -3.96 7.53 -48.00
C ASP A 65 -4.57 8.95 -48.16
N ASP A 66 -4.81 9.67 -47.05
CA ASP A 66 -5.29 11.06 -47.05
C ASP A 66 -4.10 12.02 -46.91
N LEU A 67 -3.48 12.32 -48.06
CA LEU A 67 -2.22 13.07 -48.18
C LEU A 67 -2.30 14.49 -47.61
N ASP A 68 -3.39 15.22 -47.86
CA ASP A 68 -3.53 16.62 -47.45
C ASP A 68 -3.58 16.75 -45.92
N ASN A 69 -4.40 15.90 -45.28
CA ASN A 69 -4.53 15.83 -43.82
C ASN A 69 -3.22 15.35 -43.16
N TRP A 70 -2.52 14.41 -43.81
CA TRP A 70 -1.22 13.93 -43.35
C TRP A 70 -0.14 15.02 -43.34
N GLU A 71 -0.08 15.85 -44.39
CA GLU A 71 0.86 16.98 -44.43
C GLU A 71 0.53 18.06 -43.39
N GLU A 72 -0.75 18.36 -43.18
CA GLU A 72 -1.19 19.30 -42.16
C GLU A 72 -0.80 18.83 -40.75
N GLN A 73 -1.09 17.57 -40.43
CA GLN A 73 -0.72 16.99 -39.13
C GLN A 73 0.80 16.93 -38.91
N LYS A 74 1.58 16.72 -39.97
CA LYS A 74 3.05 16.83 -39.89
C LYS A 74 3.49 18.25 -39.56
N LYS A 75 2.90 19.27 -40.20
CA LYS A 75 3.20 20.68 -39.89
C LYS A 75 2.87 21.00 -38.43
N ASP A 76 1.75 20.50 -37.93
CA ASP A 76 1.36 20.62 -36.52
C ASP A 76 2.34 19.92 -35.57
N LEU A 77 2.80 18.70 -35.92
CA LEU A 77 3.84 18.00 -35.15
C LEU A 77 5.11 18.84 -35.03
N TYR A 78 5.61 19.39 -36.15
CA TYR A 78 6.77 20.26 -36.13
C TYR A 78 6.54 21.51 -35.27
N PHE A 79 5.36 22.12 -35.38
CA PHE A 79 4.98 23.28 -34.57
C PHE A 79 4.99 22.95 -33.07
N ILE A 80 4.41 21.82 -32.66
CA ILE A 80 4.40 21.37 -31.26
C ILE A 80 5.82 21.08 -30.75
N LEU A 81 6.64 20.37 -31.53
CA LEU A 81 8.02 20.09 -31.15
C LEU A 81 8.83 21.37 -30.96
N LYS A 82 8.62 22.38 -31.82
CA LYS A 82 9.30 23.67 -31.73
C LYS A 82 8.80 24.53 -30.56
N SER A 83 7.50 24.48 -30.25
CA SER A 83 6.87 25.38 -29.27
C SER A 83 6.83 24.83 -27.84
N LYS A 84 6.69 23.50 -27.66
CA LYS A 84 6.48 22.86 -26.34
C LYS A 84 7.62 21.92 -25.91
N PHE A 85 8.62 21.69 -26.77
CA PHE A 85 9.77 20.83 -26.49
C PHE A 85 11.10 21.52 -26.78
N ILE A 86 12.14 21.05 -26.11
CA ILE A 86 13.52 21.48 -26.27
C ILE A 86 14.35 20.30 -26.75
N LEU A 87 15.16 20.51 -27.78
CA LEU A 87 16.13 19.52 -28.25
C LEU A 87 17.41 19.62 -27.39
N LYS A 88 17.77 18.53 -26.70
CA LYS A 88 19.04 18.41 -25.96
C LYS A 88 19.54 16.98 -26.01
N LYS A 89 20.81 16.76 -25.62
CA LYS A 89 21.37 15.41 -25.50
C LYS A 89 20.80 14.70 -24.27
N ASN A 90 20.45 13.43 -24.44
CA ASN A 90 20.07 12.54 -23.34
C ASN A 90 21.31 11.97 -22.61
N GLU A 91 21.08 11.12 -21.62
CA GLU A 91 22.16 10.45 -20.85
C GLU A 91 23.07 9.56 -21.71
N GLU A 92 22.59 9.13 -22.89
CA GLU A 92 23.32 8.31 -23.86
C GLU A 92 24.06 9.17 -24.91
N GLY A 93 24.00 10.51 -24.80
CA GLY A 93 24.66 11.44 -25.73
C GLY A 93 23.92 11.65 -27.05
N VAL A 94 22.71 11.12 -27.19
CA VAL A 94 21.85 11.20 -28.38
C VAL A 94 20.86 12.36 -28.25
N ASP A 95 20.61 13.07 -29.34
CA ASP A 95 19.63 14.16 -29.36
C ASP A 95 18.20 13.63 -29.13
N ALA A 96 17.50 14.29 -28.23
CA ALA A 96 16.14 13.95 -27.85
C ALA A 96 15.33 15.21 -27.51
N TYR A 97 14.01 15.13 -27.70
CA TYR A 97 13.07 16.19 -27.37
C TYR A 97 12.56 16.05 -25.94
N PHE A 98 12.56 17.16 -25.21
CA PHE A 98 12.19 17.20 -23.81
C PHE A 98 11.20 18.31 -23.52
N ASN A 99 10.16 17.98 -22.77
CA ASN A 99 9.27 18.99 -22.21
C ASN A 99 9.85 19.52 -20.89
N GLU A 100 9.95 20.84 -20.75
CA GLU A 100 10.58 21.46 -19.58
C GLU A 100 9.91 21.09 -18.27
N ARG A 101 8.57 21.09 -18.25
CA ARG A 101 7.80 20.81 -17.04
C ARG A 101 8.02 19.37 -16.60
N GLN A 102 7.86 18.41 -17.51
CA GLN A 102 8.13 17.00 -17.21
C GLN A 102 9.57 16.81 -16.72
N GLN A 103 10.55 17.47 -17.34
CA GLN A 103 11.94 17.37 -16.90
C GLN A 103 12.16 17.85 -15.47
N LYS A 104 11.57 18.98 -15.07
CA LYS A 104 11.63 19.45 -13.68
C LYS A 104 11.03 18.43 -12.71
N GLU A 105 9.90 17.84 -13.06
CA GLU A 105 9.26 16.78 -12.26
C GLU A 105 10.14 15.52 -12.15
N TYR A 106 10.76 15.10 -13.27
CA TYR A 106 11.73 14.00 -13.29
C TYR A 106 12.95 14.26 -12.40
N GLU A 107 13.51 15.47 -12.47
CA GLU A 107 14.67 15.84 -11.65
C GLU A 107 14.35 15.85 -10.16
N ILE A 108 13.18 16.36 -9.76
CA ILE A 108 12.71 16.33 -8.37
C ILE A 108 12.55 14.89 -7.89
N ALA A 109 11.91 14.04 -8.69
CA ALA A 109 11.74 12.63 -8.37
C ALA A 109 13.08 11.89 -8.26
N ARG A 110 14.02 12.17 -9.17
CA ARG A 110 15.38 11.61 -9.14
C ARG A 110 16.14 12.03 -7.89
N LYS A 111 16.12 13.33 -7.55
CA LYS A 111 16.76 13.85 -6.32
C LYS A 111 16.21 13.19 -5.06
N LYS A 112 14.90 13.03 -4.94
CA LYS A 112 14.27 12.34 -3.81
C LYS A 112 14.74 10.87 -3.71
N LYS A 113 14.82 10.18 -4.84
CA LYS A 113 15.31 8.80 -4.90
C LYS A 113 16.77 8.70 -4.46
N ASP A 114 17.63 9.59 -4.97
CA ASP A 114 19.05 9.63 -4.62
C ASP A 114 19.25 9.89 -3.12
N GLN A 115 18.46 10.79 -2.53
CA GLN A 115 18.48 11.04 -1.08
C GLN A 115 18.11 9.80 -0.26
N VAL A 116 17.05 9.07 -0.65
CA VAL A 116 16.65 7.82 0.00
C VAL A 116 17.74 6.76 -0.13
N LEU A 117 18.34 6.63 -1.31
CA LEU A 117 19.39 5.65 -1.56
C LEU A 117 20.66 5.96 -0.73
N GLN A 118 21.03 7.23 -0.62
CA GLN A 118 22.13 7.69 0.23
C GLN A 118 21.85 7.46 1.72
N ALA A 119 20.62 7.75 2.19
CA ALA A 119 20.22 7.50 3.57
C ALA A 119 20.28 6.00 3.91
N ASN A 120 19.78 5.14 3.02
CA ASN A 120 19.84 3.68 3.18
C ASN A 120 21.28 3.16 3.18
N LYS A 121 22.16 3.69 2.32
CA LYS A 121 23.59 3.36 2.35
C LYS A 121 24.24 3.74 3.68
N LYS A 122 23.95 4.94 4.21
CA LYS A 122 24.45 5.39 5.52
C LYS A 122 23.95 4.49 6.65
N TYR A 123 22.66 4.14 6.65
CA TYR A 123 22.07 3.23 7.64
C TYR A 123 22.71 1.84 7.60
N ASN A 124 22.85 1.25 6.41
CA ASN A 124 23.45 -0.07 6.24
C ASN A 124 24.94 -0.09 6.62
N ASN A 125 25.70 0.95 6.29
CA ASN A 125 27.11 1.05 6.69
C ASN A 125 27.28 1.22 8.21
N LYS A 126 26.38 1.95 8.88
CA LYS A 126 26.37 2.05 10.36
C LYS A 126 26.03 0.70 11.00
N ARG A 127 25.10 -0.06 10.41
CA ARG A 127 24.75 -1.41 10.86
C ARG A 127 25.88 -2.42 10.65
N ALA A 128 26.62 -2.32 9.54
CA ALA A 128 27.78 -3.17 9.27
C ALA A 128 28.91 -2.92 10.30
N LYS A 129 29.25 -1.64 10.58
CA LYS A 129 30.24 -1.30 11.61
C LYS A 129 29.85 -1.77 13.03
N ASN A 130 28.56 -1.73 13.36
CA ASN A 130 28.09 -2.23 14.66
C ASN A 130 28.11 -3.76 14.76
N ASN A 131 28.13 -4.49 13.65
CA ASN A 131 28.28 -5.95 13.68
C ASN A 131 29.75 -6.38 13.87
N ASP A 132 30.71 -5.59 13.39
CA ASP A 132 32.15 -5.88 13.56
C ASP A 132 32.67 -5.57 14.98
N ILE A 133 32.00 -4.69 15.74
CA ILE A 133 32.34 -4.36 17.13
C ILE A 133 31.92 -5.47 18.12
N VAL A 134 31.17 -6.50 17.68
CA VAL A 134 30.87 -7.68 18.50
C VAL A 134 31.90 -8.78 18.19
N THR A 135 33.16 -8.49 18.45
CA THR A 135 34.19 -9.52 18.62
C THR A 135 34.84 -9.30 19.99
N THR A 136 34.18 -9.90 21.00
CA THR A 136 34.72 -10.38 22.27
C THR A 136 35.83 -9.56 22.95
N SER A 137 35.45 -8.82 23.98
CA SER A 137 36.23 -8.76 25.22
C SER A 137 35.42 -9.42 26.34
N SER A 138 35.96 -10.53 26.82
CA SER A 138 35.63 -11.28 28.03
C SER A 138 35.20 -10.38 29.18
N ASP A 139 34.07 -10.70 29.82
CA ASP A 139 33.99 -11.08 31.24
C ASP A 139 32.51 -11.24 31.69
N SER A 140 32.28 -12.27 32.53
CA SER A 140 31.05 -12.74 33.22
C SER A 140 30.12 -13.77 32.52
N ASP A 141 30.52 -15.04 32.62
CA ASP A 141 29.79 -16.24 32.18
C ASP A 141 28.50 -16.58 32.98
N SER A 142 28.05 -15.79 33.96
CA SER A 142 26.83 -16.11 34.74
C SER A 142 25.53 -15.55 34.14
N ASP A 143 25.61 -14.41 33.46
CA ASP A 143 24.42 -13.61 33.10
C ASP A 143 23.84 -14.00 31.74
N ASN A 144 24.71 -14.46 30.82
CA ASN A 144 24.30 -15.01 29.53
C ASN A 144 23.39 -16.25 29.69
N ASP A 145 23.61 -17.04 30.74
CA ASP A 145 22.85 -18.28 30.94
C ASP A 145 21.39 -18.04 31.33
N ILE A 146 21.09 -16.96 32.07
CA ILE A 146 19.73 -16.66 32.53
C ILE A 146 18.81 -16.34 31.35
N PHE A 147 19.20 -15.38 30.51
CA PHE A 147 18.40 -15.02 29.34
C PHE A 147 18.33 -16.16 28.32
N ASN A 148 19.44 -16.89 28.11
CA ASN A 148 19.45 -18.06 27.23
C ASN A 148 18.49 -19.16 27.72
N ASN A 149 18.38 -19.37 29.02
CA ASN A 149 17.43 -20.31 29.63
C ASN A 149 15.98 -19.88 29.36
N ILE A 150 15.66 -18.60 29.56
CA ILE A 150 14.33 -18.03 29.25
C ILE A 150 14.00 -18.21 27.77
N TRP A 151 14.90 -17.77 26.89
CA TRP A 151 14.70 -17.82 25.44
C TRP A 151 14.48 -19.24 24.92
N ASN A 152 15.11 -20.23 25.54
CA ASN A 152 14.96 -21.63 25.16
C ASN A 152 13.64 -22.26 25.63
N LYS A 153 13.01 -21.71 26.67
CA LYS A 153 11.73 -22.18 27.23
C LYS A 153 10.48 -21.51 26.63
N LEU A 154 10.64 -20.56 25.71
CA LEU A 154 9.51 -19.92 25.02
C LEU A 154 8.90 -20.87 23.97
N THR A 155 7.56 -20.95 23.92
CA THR A 155 6.84 -21.78 22.94
C THR A 155 7.07 -21.30 21.51
N TYR A 156 7.05 -19.98 21.28
CA TYR A 156 7.34 -19.36 19.99
C TYR A 156 8.44 -18.31 20.12
N LYS A 157 9.52 -18.47 19.36
CA LYS A 157 10.68 -17.56 19.37
C LYS A 157 10.53 -16.46 18.32
N ARG A 158 9.57 -15.57 18.51
CA ARG A 158 9.25 -14.53 17.51
C ARG A 158 10.01 -13.23 17.77
N GLY A 159 10.82 -12.80 16.79
CA GLY A 159 11.57 -11.53 16.82
C GLY A 159 13.08 -11.73 16.98
N SER A 160 13.82 -10.63 17.16
CA SER A 160 15.28 -10.68 17.30
C SER A 160 15.69 -11.02 18.74
N LYS A 161 16.44 -12.12 18.92
CA LYS A 161 17.01 -12.56 20.21
C LYS A 161 17.81 -11.44 20.88
N LYS A 162 18.69 -10.76 20.14
CA LYS A 162 19.52 -9.66 20.65
C LYS A 162 18.70 -8.47 21.16
N VAL A 163 17.57 -8.18 20.53
CA VAL A 163 16.69 -7.07 20.96
C VAL A 163 15.89 -7.46 22.19
N ALA A 164 15.45 -8.72 22.28
CA ALA A 164 14.78 -9.24 23.46
C ALA A 164 15.70 -9.24 24.69
N GLU A 165 16.96 -9.64 24.51
CA GLU A 165 17.99 -9.63 25.56
C GLU A 165 18.22 -8.22 26.12
N ALA A 166 18.44 -7.25 25.24
CA ALA A 166 18.63 -5.86 25.64
C ALA A 166 17.40 -5.25 26.34
N ASN A 167 16.20 -5.78 26.11
CA ASN A 167 14.98 -5.35 26.79
C ASN A 167 14.74 -6.12 28.10
N PHE A 168 15.18 -7.38 28.19
CA PHE A 168 15.10 -8.19 29.41
C PHE A 168 15.93 -7.59 30.54
N TRP A 169 17.13 -7.11 30.25
CA TRP A 169 17.99 -6.45 31.24
C TRP A 169 17.48 -5.08 31.72
N LYS A 170 16.41 -4.54 31.12
CA LYS A 170 15.75 -3.32 31.59
C LYS A 170 14.60 -3.60 32.57
N ILE A 171 14.25 -4.87 32.77
CA ILE A 171 13.18 -5.29 33.68
C ILE A 171 13.71 -5.14 35.12
N PRO A 172 12.90 -4.60 36.06
CA PRO A 172 13.23 -4.61 37.49
C PRO A 172 13.58 -6.02 38.01
N GLU A 173 14.60 -6.14 38.86
CA GLU A 173 15.06 -7.43 39.44
C GLU A 173 13.98 -8.16 40.24
N ASP A 174 12.95 -7.43 40.69
CA ASP A 174 11.83 -7.94 41.47
C ASP A 174 10.97 -8.97 40.70
N ILE A 175 11.09 -9.01 39.37
CA ILE A 175 10.29 -9.87 38.50
C ILE A 175 11.05 -11.16 38.20
N LYS A 176 10.53 -12.28 38.71
CA LYS A 176 11.11 -13.61 38.47
C LYS A 176 11.01 -14.01 36.99
N SER A 177 12.11 -14.56 36.48
CA SER A 177 12.22 -15.09 35.11
C SER A 177 11.17 -16.15 34.78
N GLU A 178 10.76 -16.96 35.76
CA GLU A 178 9.72 -17.98 35.60
C GLU A 178 8.35 -17.38 35.28
N THR A 179 8.01 -16.23 35.87
CA THR A 179 6.75 -15.53 35.64
C THR A 179 6.64 -15.04 34.20
N ILE A 180 7.75 -14.53 33.65
CA ILE A 180 7.87 -14.04 32.26
C ILE A 180 7.62 -15.19 31.28
N ILE A 181 8.27 -16.34 31.49
CA ILE A 181 8.10 -17.53 30.64
C ILE A 181 6.65 -18.00 30.69
N LYS A 182 6.08 -18.13 31.90
CA LYS A 182 4.72 -18.63 32.10
C LYS A 182 3.69 -17.76 31.39
N LYS A 183 3.68 -16.45 31.65
CA LYS A 183 2.70 -15.52 31.07
C LYS A 183 2.83 -15.41 29.55
N TYR A 184 4.05 -15.44 29.01
CA TYR A 184 4.23 -15.40 27.56
C TYR A 184 3.74 -16.68 26.89
N ASN A 185 4.02 -17.85 27.47
CA ASN A 185 3.56 -19.13 26.93
C ASN A 185 2.04 -19.31 27.07
N GLU A 186 1.42 -18.78 28.13
CA GLU A 186 -0.03 -18.69 28.29
C GLU A 186 -0.67 -17.77 27.23
N LEU A 187 -0.06 -16.62 26.94
CA LEU A 187 -0.51 -15.79 25.82
C LEU A 187 -0.40 -16.54 24.48
N CYS A 188 0.68 -17.29 24.29
CA CYS A 188 0.87 -18.07 23.07
C CYS A 188 -0.19 -19.19 22.91
N SER A 189 -0.70 -19.77 23.99
CA SER A 189 -1.72 -20.82 23.93
C SER A 189 -3.14 -20.28 23.70
N THR A 190 -3.39 -19.00 23.96
CA THR A 190 -4.69 -18.38 23.67
C THR A 190 -4.89 -18.04 22.19
N VAL A 191 -3.81 -17.99 21.41
CA VAL A 191 -3.78 -17.59 20.00
C VAL A 191 -3.74 -18.83 19.10
N ASP A 192 -4.68 -18.95 18.16
CA ASP A 192 -4.80 -20.12 17.27
C ASP A 192 -3.75 -20.16 16.14
N ASP A 193 -3.34 -18.99 15.61
CA ASP A 193 -2.32 -18.90 14.55
C ASP A 193 -1.04 -18.21 15.07
N PRO A 194 0.14 -18.89 15.00
CA PRO A 194 1.45 -18.36 15.40
C PRO A 194 1.80 -16.99 14.80
N LYS A 195 1.20 -16.60 13.67
CA LYS A 195 1.39 -15.28 13.05
C LYS A 195 0.83 -14.13 13.88
N PHE A 196 -0.11 -14.37 14.78
CA PHE A 196 -0.68 -13.35 15.67
C PHE A 196 0.00 -13.28 17.05
N VAL A 197 0.91 -14.21 17.36
CA VAL A 197 1.70 -14.17 18.59
C VAL A 197 2.63 -12.94 18.57
N PRO A 198 2.59 -12.04 19.57
CA PRO A 198 3.43 -10.85 19.56
C PRO A 198 4.92 -11.20 19.66
N HIS A 199 5.77 -10.35 19.07
CA HIS A 199 7.22 -10.47 19.20
C HIS A 199 7.63 -10.37 20.67
N PHE A 200 8.42 -11.34 21.17
CA PHE A 200 8.82 -11.41 22.58
C PHE A 200 9.53 -10.13 23.04
N ALA A 201 10.41 -9.57 22.20
CA ALA A 201 11.11 -8.32 22.48
C ALA A 201 10.16 -7.13 22.70
N THR A 202 9.06 -7.06 21.94
CA THR A 202 8.05 -6.01 22.05
C THR A 202 7.15 -6.24 23.26
N TRP A 203 6.78 -7.50 23.50
CA TRP A 203 5.96 -7.90 24.64
C TRP A 203 6.65 -7.58 25.98
N ILE A 204 7.95 -7.88 26.10
CA ILE A 204 8.78 -7.48 27.26
C ILE A 204 8.86 -5.96 27.38
N ASN A 205 9.19 -5.25 26.29
CA ASN A 205 9.39 -3.80 26.38
C ASN A 205 8.14 -3.03 26.81
N GLN A 206 6.96 -3.63 26.64
CA GLN A 206 5.67 -3.04 27.00
C GLN A 206 5.17 -3.50 28.39
N ALA A 207 5.99 -4.20 29.17
CA ALA A 207 5.62 -4.71 30.49
C ALA A 207 4.33 -5.56 30.50
N ARG A 208 4.03 -6.24 29.40
CA ARG A 208 2.77 -7.00 29.24
C ARG A 208 2.66 -8.24 30.13
N TRP A 209 3.70 -8.55 30.90
CA TRP A 209 3.58 -9.52 31.99
C TRP A 209 2.73 -8.97 33.15
N GLU A 210 2.38 -7.69 33.19
CA GLU A 210 1.50 -7.10 34.20
C GLU A 210 0.04 -7.15 33.77
N GLU A 211 -0.22 -7.20 32.47
CA GLU A 211 -1.57 -7.29 31.91
C GLU A 211 -2.22 -8.63 32.29
N GLU A 212 -3.48 -8.58 32.69
CA GLU A 212 -4.32 -9.77 32.82
C GLU A 212 -4.77 -10.22 31.42
N LEU A 213 -4.59 -11.51 31.12
CA LEU A 213 -5.09 -12.06 29.86
C LEU A 213 -6.63 -11.95 29.86
N PRO A 214 -7.24 -11.56 28.74
CA PRO A 214 -8.69 -11.51 28.65
C PRO A 214 -9.24 -12.90 28.95
N VAL A 215 -10.12 -12.99 29.94
CA VAL A 215 -10.91 -14.20 30.20
C VAL A 215 -11.69 -14.46 28.91
N LYS A 216 -11.54 -15.65 28.32
CA LYS A 216 -12.43 -16.11 27.26
C LYS A 216 -13.82 -16.29 27.86
N ASN A 217 -14.57 -15.20 28.01
CA ASN A 217 -16.02 -15.27 28.04
C ASN A 217 -16.42 -15.61 26.62
N GLU A 218 -16.87 -16.85 26.40
CA GLU A 218 -17.27 -17.35 25.07
C GLU A 218 -18.41 -16.52 24.43
N ASP A 219 -18.99 -15.57 25.16
CA ASP A 219 -20.21 -14.86 24.80
C ASP A 219 -20.06 -13.43 24.26
N GLU A 220 -18.88 -12.79 24.28
CA GLU A 220 -18.80 -11.32 24.06
C GLU A 220 -17.99 -10.81 22.86
N TYR A 221 -17.42 -11.66 22.02
CA TYR A 221 -16.71 -11.21 20.80
C TYR A 221 -17.41 -11.60 19.50
N SER A 222 -18.53 -10.91 19.22
CA SER A 222 -18.92 -10.60 17.83
C SER A 222 -19.64 -9.26 17.81
N GLY A 223 -18.94 -8.23 17.32
CA GLY A 223 -19.52 -6.92 16.93
C GLY A 223 -20.50 -7.00 15.74
N MET A 224 -20.97 -8.20 15.43
CA MET A 224 -22.10 -8.49 14.56
C MET A 224 -23.08 -9.28 15.42
N ARG A 225 -24.19 -8.65 15.85
CA ARG A 225 -25.29 -9.40 16.46
C ARG A 225 -25.66 -10.51 15.49
N LEU A 226 -25.32 -11.75 15.81
CA LEU A 226 -25.99 -12.91 15.26
C LEU A 226 -27.44 -12.74 15.69
N ILE A 227 -28.27 -12.26 14.75
CA ILE A 227 -29.71 -12.27 14.92
C ILE A 227 -30.03 -13.74 15.17
N LYS A 228 -30.40 -14.08 16.42
CA LYS A 228 -30.79 -15.45 16.77
C LYS A 228 -31.79 -15.90 15.71
N ASP A 229 -31.66 -17.14 15.26
CA ASP A 229 -32.36 -17.62 14.07
C ASP A 229 -33.86 -17.38 14.08
N ASP A 230 -34.47 -17.22 15.27
CA ASP A 230 -35.90 -16.97 15.56
C ASP A 230 -36.30 -15.49 15.75
N ASP A 231 -35.37 -14.53 15.74
CA ASP A 231 -35.63 -13.12 16.08
C ASP A 231 -36.52 -12.41 15.04
N TYR A 232 -36.75 -13.03 13.87
CA TYR A 232 -37.71 -12.54 12.87
C TYR A 232 -39.17 -12.72 13.33
N LYS A 233 -39.47 -13.67 14.23
CA LYS A 233 -40.85 -13.96 14.69
C LYS A 233 -41.54 -12.76 15.35
N LYS A 234 -40.78 -11.86 15.99
CA LYS A 234 -41.33 -10.62 16.59
C LYS A 234 -41.94 -9.67 15.55
N TRP A 235 -41.51 -9.77 14.29
CA TRP A 235 -41.93 -8.88 13.21
C TRP A 235 -43.13 -9.41 12.41
N VAL A 236 -43.61 -10.63 12.67
CA VAL A 236 -44.76 -11.23 11.94
C VAL A 236 -45.98 -10.30 11.98
N SER A 237 -46.31 -9.74 13.14
CA SER A 237 -47.44 -8.82 13.30
C SER A 237 -47.30 -7.51 12.50
N TRP A 238 -46.06 -7.08 12.23
CA TRP A 238 -45.77 -5.91 11.40
C TRP A 238 -45.96 -6.21 9.90
N VAL A 239 -45.51 -7.39 9.47
CA VAL A 239 -45.67 -7.87 8.09
C VAL A 239 -47.14 -8.09 7.74
N LYS A 240 -47.94 -8.71 8.64
CA LYS A 240 -49.40 -8.87 8.46
C LYS A 240 -50.16 -7.54 8.29
N ARG A 241 -49.59 -6.45 8.79
CA ARG A 241 -50.15 -5.09 8.68
C ARG A 241 -49.65 -4.33 7.45
N GLY A 242 -48.85 -4.96 6.57
CA GLY A 242 -48.28 -4.35 5.38
C GLY A 242 -47.26 -3.24 5.66
N ARG A 243 -46.58 -3.27 6.82
CA ARG A 243 -45.61 -2.22 7.20
C ARG A 243 -44.17 -2.66 6.95
N ARG A 244 -43.40 -1.84 6.24
CA ARG A 244 -41.95 -2.02 6.08
C ARG A 244 -41.18 -1.41 7.24
N HIS A 245 -40.09 -2.07 7.63
CA HIS A 245 -39.16 -1.60 8.65
C HIS A 245 -37.73 -1.96 8.24
N LEU A 246 -36.77 -1.05 8.45
CA LEU A 246 -35.37 -1.21 8.00
C LEU A 246 -34.67 -2.45 8.59
N SER A 247 -35.15 -2.95 9.73
CA SER A 247 -34.62 -4.15 10.39
C SER A 247 -35.29 -5.46 9.94
N ILE A 248 -36.24 -5.41 8.99
CA ILE A 248 -36.90 -6.58 8.42
C ILE A 248 -36.33 -6.75 7.00
N SER A 249 -35.62 -7.86 6.76
CA SER A 249 -35.11 -8.20 5.42
C SER A 249 -36.08 -9.08 4.65
N ASP A 250 -35.96 -9.07 3.32
CA ASP A 250 -36.77 -9.91 2.43
C ASP A 250 -36.62 -11.41 2.75
N ASP A 251 -35.41 -11.85 3.12
CA ASP A 251 -35.13 -13.23 3.56
C ASP A 251 -35.90 -13.62 4.83
N MET A 252 -36.04 -12.69 5.79
CA MET A 252 -36.82 -12.93 7.01
C MET A 252 -38.30 -13.13 6.67
N VAL A 253 -38.83 -12.32 5.75
CA VAL A 253 -40.24 -12.37 5.35
C VAL A 253 -40.53 -13.61 4.51
N LEU A 254 -39.58 -14.03 3.67
CA LEU A 254 -39.64 -15.31 2.96
C LEU A 254 -39.62 -16.51 3.92
N LYS A 255 -38.81 -16.46 4.99
CA LYS A 255 -38.80 -17.48 6.05
C LYS A 255 -40.14 -17.54 6.80
N MET A 256 -40.73 -16.39 7.13
CA MET A 256 -42.07 -16.32 7.75
C MET A 256 -43.15 -16.99 6.87
N LYS A 257 -43.07 -16.79 5.56
CA LYS A 257 -43.97 -17.43 4.60
C LYS A 257 -43.77 -18.94 4.55
N ASN A 258 -42.52 -19.39 4.44
CA ASN A 258 -42.19 -20.82 4.38
C ASN A 258 -42.61 -21.58 5.65
N GLU A 259 -42.63 -20.89 6.80
CA GLU A 259 -43.11 -21.43 8.07
C GLU A 259 -44.62 -21.24 8.32
N GLY A 260 -45.36 -20.66 7.37
CA GLY A 260 -46.80 -20.47 7.47
C GLY A 260 -47.23 -19.40 8.49
N LEU A 261 -46.32 -18.51 8.90
CA LEU A 261 -46.61 -17.45 9.86
C LEU A 261 -47.37 -16.27 9.23
N ILE A 262 -47.26 -16.10 7.91
CA ILE A 262 -47.95 -15.10 7.09
C ILE A 262 -48.53 -15.75 5.82
N THR A 263 -49.58 -15.17 5.25
CA THR A 263 -50.22 -15.66 4.01
C THR A 263 -49.51 -15.18 2.75
N GLU A 264 -49.81 -15.79 1.60
CA GLU A 264 -49.31 -15.33 0.28
C GLU A 264 -49.74 -13.88 -0.03
N GLU A 265 -50.93 -13.50 0.43
CA GLU A 265 -51.48 -12.15 0.24
C GLU A 265 -50.73 -11.14 1.11
N GLU A 266 -50.47 -11.48 2.38
CA GLU A 266 -49.69 -10.65 3.31
C GLU A 266 -48.23 -10.50 2.85
N TYR A 267 -47.64 -11.55 2.28
CA TYR A 267 -46.29 -11.52 1.69
C TYR A 267 -46.21 -10.56 0.49
N LYS A 268 -47.22 -10.57 -0.39
CA LYS A 268 -47.25 -9.68 -1.57
C LYS A 268 -47.59 -8.24 -1.21
N ALA A 269 -48.31 -8.01 -0.11
CA ALA A 269 -48.70 -6.69 0.37
C ALA A 269 -47.59 -5.97 1.14
N TRP A 270 -46.59 -6.71 1.63
CA TRP A 270 -45.42 -6.17 2.34
C TRP A 270 -44.41 -5.54 1.39
#